data_AF-A0A1F8SPA7-F1
#
_entry.id   AF-A0A1F8SPA7-F1
#
_cell.length_a   1.000
_cell.length_b   1.000
_cell.length_c   1.000
_cell.angle_alpha   90.00
_cell.angle_beta   90.00
_cell.angle_gamma   90.00
#
_symmetry.space_group_name_H-M   'P 1'
#
loop_
_entity.id
_entity.type
_entity.pdbx_description
1 polymer ?
#
loop_
_entity_poly.entity_id
_entity_poly.type
_entity_poly.pdbx_seq_one_letter_code
_entity_poly.pdbx_strand_id
1 'polypeptide(L)' 'FKVEGDLRRSTQMSIKRLIEIGSYRGLRHRRNLPVRGQRTRTNSRTRKGPKKTVAGRGRRRGATKK' A
#
# COMPACT_ATOMS: atom_id res chain seq x y z
N PHE A 1 -20.72 16.27 13.93
CA PHE A 1 -20.10 15.09 13.30
C PHE A 1 -18.78 15.50 12.66
N LYS A 2 -17.73 14.65 12.70
CA LYS A 2 -16.48 14.95 12.00
C LYS A 2 -16.65 14.62 10.52
N VAL A 3 -16.61 15.62 9.65
CA VAL A 3 -16.88 15.47 8.23
C VAL A 3 -15.58 15.40 7.44
N GLU A 4 -15.58 14.55 6.41
CA GLU A 4 -14.58 14.37 5.34
C GLU A 4 -13.14 14.82 5.65
N GLY A 5 -12.86 16.12 5.62
CA GLY A 5 -11.52 16.69 5.83
C GLY A 5 -10.93 16.35 7.20
N ASP A 6 -11.71 16.55 8.27
CA ASP A 6 -11.22 16.32 9.64
C ASP A 6 -11.06 14.82 9.94
N LEU A 7 -11.93 13.99 9.34
CA LEU A 7 -11.81 12.53 9.43
C LEU A 7 -10.56 12.04 8.68
N ARG A 8 -10.27 12.58 7.49
CA ARG A 8 -9.05 12.27 6.73
C ARG A 8 -7.78 12.71 7.48
N ARG A 9 -7.77 13.90 8.08
CA ARG A 9 -6.63 14.37 8.89
C ARG A 9 -6.41 13.49 10.11
N SER A 10 -7.46 13.20 10.88
CA SER A 10 -7.35 12.38 12.10
C SER A 10 -6.87 10.95 11.82
N THR A 11 -7.34 10.34 10.73
CA THR A 11 -6.86 9.02 10.29
C THR A 11 -5.42 9.05 9.80
N GLN A 12 -5.00 10.07 9.05
CA GLN A 12 -3.60 10.24 8.65
C GLN A 12 -2.68 10.44 9.86
N MET A 13 -3.08 11.26 10.84
CA MET A 13 -2.31 11.46 12.07
C MET A 13 -2.18 10.16 12.87
N SER A 14 -3.25 9.37 12.92
CA SER A 14 -3.22 8.05 13.57
C SER A 14 -2.23 7.10 12.88
N ILE A 15 -2.15 7.12 11.55
CA ILE A 15 -1.21 6.28 10.78
C ILE A 15 0.23 6.78 10.97
N LYS A 16 0.47 8.09 10.91
CA LYS A 16 1.79 8.70 11.15
C LYS A 16 2.34 8.31 12.53
N ARG A 17 1.51 8.45 13.57
CA ARG A 17 1.84 8.01 14.93
C ARG A 17 2.29 6.54 14.99
N LEU A 18 1.56 5.63 14.32
CA LEU A 18 1.94 4.20 14.30
C LEU A 18 3.28 3.95 13.60
N ILE A 19 3.62 4.76 12.59
CA ILE A 19 4.88 4.69 11.84
C ILE A 19 6.04 5.21 12.68
N GLU A 20 5.86 6.32 13.39
CA GLU A 20 6.86 6.93 14.29
C GLU A 20 7.19 6.00 15.46
N ILE A 21 6.17 5.40 16.08
CA ILE A 21 6.33 4.41 17.15
C ILE A 21 7.14 3.16 16.69
N GLY A 22 7.17 2.86 15.39
CA GLY A 22 7.84 1.65 14.88
C GLY A 22 7.07 0.35 15.12
N SER A 23 5.78 0.43 15.47
CA SER A 23 4.91 -0.74 15.66
C SER A 23 4.82 -1.62 14.40
N TYR A 24 4.47 -2.90 14.55
CA TYR A 24 4.25 -3.81 13.41
C TYR A 24 3.28 -3.21 12.39
N ARG A 25 2.14 -2.67 12.85
CA ARG A 25 1.15 -2.01 11.99
C ARG A 25 1.77 -0.84 11.23
N GLY A 26 2.58 0.00 11.89
CA GLY A 26 3.31 1.10 11.26
C GLY A 26 4.26 0.63 10.15
N LEU A 27 5.06 -0.40 10.41
CA LEU A 27 5.95 -1.00 9.42
C LEU A 27 5.18 -1.52 8.19
N ARG A 28 4.01 -2.13 8.40
CA ARG A 28 3.14 -2.61 7.32
C ARG A 28 2.51 -1.45 6.54
N HIS A 29 2.09 -0.37 7.22
CA HIS A 29 1.63 0.86 6.58
C HIS A 29 2.71 1.48 5.69
N ARG A 30 3.95 1.60 6.19
CA ARG A 30 5.12 2.13 5.45
C ARG A 30 5.46 1.28 4.21
N ARG A 31 5.39 -0.05 4.33
CA ARG A 31 5.71 -0.99 3.24
C ARG A 31 4.56 -1.26 2.26
N ASN A 32 3.42 -0.56 2.39
CA ASN A 32 2.21 -0.82 1.60
C ASN A 32 1.77 -2.31 1.64
N LEU A 33 1.81 -2.90 2.83
CA LEU A 33 1.32 -4.25 3.09
C LEU A 33 0.04 -4.23 3.94
N PRO A 34 -0.79 -5.28 3.87
CA PRO A 34 -1.92 -5.46 4.76
C PRO A 34 -1.51 -5.48 6.24
N VAL A 35 -2.34 -4.85 7.08
CA VAL A 35 -2.08 -4.62 8.51
C VAL A 35 -2.85 -5.58 9.44
N ARG A 36 -3.90 -6.24 8.94
CA ARG A 36 -4.82 -7.10 9.72
C ARG A 36 -4.44 -8.59 9.71
N GLY A 37 -3.15 -8.91 9.68
CA GLY A 37 -2.68 -10.32 9.67
C GLY A 37 -2.91 -11.11 8.37
N GLN A 38 -3.31 -10.44 7.29
CA GLN A 38 -3.57 -11.09 6.00
C GLN A 38 -2.28 -11.60 5.35
N ARG A 39 -2.36 -12.76 4.68
CA ARG A 39 -1.24 -13.37 3.95
C ARG A 39 -0.85 -12.50 2.74
N THR A 40 0.44 -12.28 2.54
CA THR A 40 0.96 -11.40 1.46
C THR A 40 1.51 -12.12 0.24
N ARG A 41 1.51 -13.46 0.24
CA ARG A 41 2.06 -14.27 -0.86
C ARG A 41 1.14 -14.29 -2.08
N THR A 42 -0.16 -14.50 -1.88
CA THR A 42 -1.16 -14.67 -2.94
C THR A 42 -1.92 -13.35 -3.20
N ASN A 43 -2.85 -12.98 -2.33
CA ASN A 43 -3.83 -11.91 -2.57
C ASN A 43 -3.56 -10.68 -1.71
N SER A 44 -2.75 -9.74 -2.23
CA SER A 44 -2.42 -8.48 -1.53
C SER A 44 -2.29 -7.28 -2.47
N ARG A 45 -2.78 -7.38 -3.70
CA ARG A 45 -2.53 -6.39 -4.77
C ARG A 45 -3.21 -5.05 -4.50
N THR A 46 -4.42 -5.03 -3.94
CA THR A 46 -5.14 -3.80 -3.58
C THR A 46 -4.33 -2.89 -2.66
N ARG A 47 -3.54 -3.46 -1.74
CA ARG A 47 -2.70 -2.67 -0.82
C ARG A 47 -1.30 -2.40 -1.37
N LYS A 48 -0.68 -3.36 -2.06
CA LYS A 48 0.67 -3.23 -2.65
C LYS A 48 0.73 -2.29 -3.86
N GLY A 49 -0.39 -2.14 -4.57
CA GLY A 49 -0.46 -1.43 -5.84
C GLY A 49 0.01 -2.29 -7.03
N PRO A 50 0.13 -1.66 -8.22
CA PRO A 50 0.59 -2.32 -9.43
C PRO A 50 2.01 -2.89 -9.26
N LYS A 51 2.33 -3.96 -10.00
CA LYS A 51 3.68 -4.55 -9.97
C LYS A 51 4.68 -3.50 -10.46
N LYS A 52 5.52 -3.01 -9.55
CA LYS A 52 6.70 -2.21 -9.90
C LYS A 52 7.66 -3.13 -10.67
N THR A 53 7.58 -3.12 -11.99
CA THR A 53 8.57 -3.77 -12.84
C THR A 53 9.80 -2.88 -12.91
N VAL A 54 11.00 -3.47 -12.83
CA VAL A 54 12.23 -2.75 -13.18
C VAL A 54 12.12 -2.38 -14.67
N ALA A 55 12.38 -1.12 -15.02
CA ALA A 55 12.44 -0.68 -16.41
C ALA A 55 13.38 -1.62 -17.19
N GLY A 56 12.88 -2.22 -18.26
CA GLY A 56 13.64 -3.18 -19.09
C GLY A 56 13.43 -4.67 -18.78
N ARG A 57 12.76 -5.06 -17.68
CA ARG A 57 12.56 -6.49 -17.33
C ARG A 57 11.12 -7.00 -17.52
N GLY A 58 10.39 -6.47 -18.50
CA GLY A 58 8.96 -6.75 -18.64
C GLY A 58 8.30 -6.51 -20.00
N ARG A 59 9.04 -6.35 -21.09
CA ARG A 59 8.49 -6.44 -22.46
C ARG A 59 9.04 -7.67 -23.16
N ARG A 60 8.65 -8.86 -22.71
CA ARG A 60 8.56 -9.98 -23.65
C ARG A 60 7.30 -9.72 -24.48
N ARG A 61 7.56 -9.28 -25.73
CA ARG A 61 6.74 -9.32 -26.95
C ARG A 61 5.28 -9.72 -26.75
N GLY A 62 4.37 -8.84 -27.16
CA GLY A 62 2.93 -9.13 -27.17
C GLY A 62 2.00 -7.92 -27.09
N ALA A 63 2.49 -6.69 -27.29
CA ALA A 63 1.60 -5.59 -27.63
C ALA A 63 1.23 -5.77 -29.11
N THR A 64 0.08 -6.41 -29.35
CA THR A 64 -0.62 -6.41 -30.63
C THR A 64 -0.65 -4.97 -31.15
N LYS A 65 0.10 -4.71 -32.23
CA LYS A 65 -0.12 -3.51 -33.04
C LYS A 65 -1.44 -3.74 -33.78
N LYS A 66 -2.36 -2.80 -33.64
CA LYS A 66 -3.45 -2.62 -34.60
C LYS A 66 -2.87 -1.96 -35.85
#